data_AF-A0A956JD18-F1
#
_entry.id   AF-A0A956JD18-F1
#
_cell.length_a   1.000
_cell.length_b   1.000
_cell.length_c   1.000
_cell.angle_alpha   90.00
_cell.angle_beta   90.00
_cell.angle_gamma   90.00
#
_symmetry.space_group_name_H-M   'P 1'
#
loop_
_entity.id
_entity.type
_entity.pdbx_description
1 polymer ?
#
loop_
_entity_poly.entity_id
_entity_poly.type
_entity_poly.pdbx_seq_one_letter_code
_entity_poly.pdbx_strand_id
1 'polypeptide(L)'
;MPILLNDLDLRKAERMLVELALARGGSIVKAAEHLGITRHALKRRIIKFQIQWPPAHPATASASQSRELGTSTAEQMRNPESR
;
A
#
# COMPACT_ATOMS: atom_id res chain seq x y z
N MET A 1 -14.64 -7.72 13.78
CA MET A 1 -14.62 -8.44 12.49
C MET A 1 -14.41 -9.92 12.78
N PRO A 2 -15.47 -10.74 12.79
CA PRO A 2 -15.35 -12.20 12.94
C PRO A 2 -14.69 -12.81 11.70
N ILE A 3 -13.82 -13.80 11.90
CA ILE A 3 -13.20 -14.57 10.80
C ILE A 3 -14.03 -15.82 10.62
N LEU A 4 -14.69 -15.96 9.47
CA LEU A 4 -15.53 -17.11 9.14
C LEU A 4 -14.77 -18.08 8.21
N LEU A 5 -14.87 -19.39 8.50
CA LEU A 5 -14.32 -20.44 7.64
C LEU A 5 -15.24 -20.61 6.42
N ASN A 6 -14.92 -19.93 5.33
CA ASN A 6 -15.72 -19.97 4.10
C ASN A 6 -15.66 -21.39 3.51
N ASP A 7 -16.80 -22.10 3.49
CA ASP A 7 -17.06 -23.28 2.65
C ASP A 7 -16.20 -24.55 2.88
N LEU A 8 -15.85 -24.88 4.14
CA LEU A 8 -15.10 -26.10 4.49
C LEU A 8 -13.72 -26.24 3.81
N ASP A 9 -13.23 -25.20 3.13
CA ASP A 9 -11.90 -25.20 2.53
C ASP A 9 -10.87 -24.67 3.53
N LEU A 10 -10.24 -25.61 4.23
CA LEU A 10 -9.20 -25.34 5.22
C LEU A 10 -8.03 -24.54 4.62
N ARG A 11 -7.67 -24.79 3.35
CA ARG A 11 -6.54 -24.12 2.70
C ARG A 11 -6.87 -22.64 2.46
N LYS A 12 -8.07 -22.35 1.96
CA LYS A 12 -8.53 -20.97 1.74
C LYS A 12 -8.64 -20.20 3.06
N ALA A 13 -9.23 -20.83 4.07
CA ALA A 13 -9.38 -20.22 5.39
C ALA A 13 -8.04 -19.96 6.07
N GLU A 14 -7.10 -20.90 5.98
CA GLU A 14 -5.75 -20.73 6.54
C GLU A 14 -5.00 -19.58 5.87
N ARG A 15 -5.10 -19.44 4.55
CA ARG A 15 -4.53 -18.31 3.82
C ARG A 15 -5.12 -16.98 4.29
N MET A 16 -6.44 -16.86 4.38
CA MET A 16 -7.12 -15.64 4.84
C MET A 16 -6.72 -15.27 6.28
N LEU A 17 -6.60 -16.25 7.17
CA LEU A 17 -6.15 -16.04 8.55
C LEU A 17 -4.73 -15.45 8.60
N VAL A 18 -3.82 -15.99 7.79
CA VAL A 18 -2.43 -15.50 7.73
C VAL A 18 -2.37 -14.09 7.16
N GLU A 19 -3.13 -13.80 6.10
CA GLU A 19 -3.21 -12.45 5.51
C GLU A 19 -3.77 -11.43 6.51
N LEU A 20 -4.85 -11.76 7.22
CA LEU A 20 -5.44 -10.89 8.25
C LEU A 20 -4.50 -10.67 9.44
N ALA A 21 -3.79 -11.71 9.89
CA ALA A 21 -2.84 -11.58 10.98
C ALA A 21 -1.65 -10.68 10.60
N LEU A 22 -1.16 -10.80 9.37
CA LEU A 22 -0.08 -9.94 8.85
C LEU A 22 -0.54 -8.48 8.70
N ALA A 23 -1.74 -8.27 8.15
CA ALA A 23 -2.33 -6.93 8.03
C ALA A 23 -2.55 -6.26 9.39
N ARG A 24 -3.01 -7.02 10.40
CA ARG A 24 -3.25 -6.50 11.75
C ARG A 24 -1.96 -6.28 12.54
N GLY A 25 -1.00 -7.20 12.43
CA GLY A 25 0.22 -7.18 13.24
C GLY A 25 1.30 -6.23 12.71
N GLY A 26 1.30 -5.92 11.41
CA GLY A 26 2.31 -5.06 10.75
C GLY A 26 3.74 -5.64 10.76
N SER A 27 3.97 -6.72 11.49
CA SER A 27 5.24 -7.40 11.66
C SER A 27 4.99 -8.91 11.79
N ILE A 28 5.95 -9.71 11.34
CA ILE A 28 5.85 -11.18 11.40
C ILE A 28 5.74 -11.66 12.85
N VAL A 29 6.39 -10.97 13.80
CA VAL A 29 6.37 -11.36 15.22
C VAL A 29 4.97 -11.18 15.80
N LYS A 30 4.40 -9.97 15.70
CA LYS A 30 3.04 -9.69 16.20
C LYS A 30 1.97 -10.53 15.50
N ALA A 31 2.11 -10.75 14.20
CA ALA A 31 1.21 -11.63 13.45
C ALA A 31 1.25 -13.09 13.95
N ALA A 32 2.43 -13.59 14.31
CA ALA A 32 2.59 -14.94 14.85
C ALA A 32 1.97 -15.05 16.26
N GLU A 33 2.13 -14.01 17.09
CA GLU A 33 1.49 -13.90 18.41
C GLU A 33 -0.03 -13.93 18.32
N HIS A 34 -0.63 -13.19 17.37
CA HIS A 34 -2.08 -13.20 17.14
C HIS A 34 -2.62 -14.58 16.74
N LEU A 35 -1.83 -15.37 16.04
CA LEU A 35 -2.20 -16.73 15.61
C LEU A 35 -1.82 -17.80 16.65
N GLY A 36 -1.10 -17.45 17.71
CA GLY A 36 -0.60 -18.41 18.70
C GLY A 36 0.42 -19.41 18.14
N ILE A 37 1.20 -19.02 17.13
CA ILE A 37 2.22 -19.88 16.50
C ILE A 37 3.61 -19.24 16.58
N THR A 38 4.64 -20.02 16.27
CA THR A 38 6.01 -19.48 16.20
C THR A 38 6.24 -18.68 14.92
N ARG A 39 7.19 -17.74 14.97
CA ARG A 39 7.66 -16.99 13.78
C ARG A 39 8.09 -17.90 12.63
N HIS A 40 8.75 -19.03 12.94
CA HIS A 40 9.18 -20.00 11.93
C HIS A 40 7.99 -20.71 11.27
N ALA A 41 6.97 -21.08 12.05
CA ALA A 41 5.74 -21.65 11.51
C ALA A 41 5.04 -20.65 10.58
N LEU A 42 4.95 -19.38 10.97
CA LEU A 42 4.34 -18.33 10.15
C LEU A 42 5.09 -18.12 8.83
N LYS A 43 6.44 -18.04 8.86
CA LYS A 43 7.25 -17.93 7.64
C LYS A 43 7.00 -19.08 6.66
N ARG A 44 6.91 -20.32 7.15
CA ARG A 44 6.60 -21.47 6.29
C ARG A 44 5.21 -21.36 5.66
N ARG A 45 4.22 -20.85 6.40
CA ARG A 45 2.86 -20.62 5.87
C ARG A 45 2.83 -19.55 4.79
N ILE A 46 3.57 -18.45 4.97
CA ILE A 46 3.71 -17.40 3.94
C ILE A 46 4.23 -17.99 2.62
N ILE A 47 5.28 -18.82 2.70
CA ILE A 47 5.85 -19.50 1.53
C ILE A 47 4.85 -20.50 0.94
N LYS A 48 4.22 -21.33 1.79
CA LYS A 48 3.24 -22.35 1.38
C LYS A 48 2.05 -21.75 0.64
N PHE A 49 1.57 -20.58 1.08
CA PHE A 49 0.41 -19.90 0.49
C PHE A 49 0.77 -18.82 -0.53
N GLN A 50 2.06 -18.63 -0.83
CA GLN A 50 2.55 -17.62 -1.77
C GLN A 50 2.01 -16.22 -1.45
N ILE A 51 2.00 -15.86 -0.16
CA ILE A 51 1.50 -14.56 0.30
C ILE A 51 2.61 -13.53 0.09
N GLN A 52 2.32 -12.46 -0.66
CA GLN A 52 3.24 -11.36 -0.87
C GLN A 52 3.41 -10.57 0.44
N TRP A 53 4.59 -10.66 1.06
CA TRP A 53 4.94 -9.91 2.27
C TRP A 53 6.43 -9.55 2.27
N PRO A 54 6.83 -8.30 2.59
CA PRO A 54 6.01 -7.15 3.01
C PRO A 54 5.06 -6.67 1.89
N PRO A 55 3.93 -6.02 2.22
CA PRO A 55 3.09 -5.43 1.19
C PRO A 55 3.96 -4.41 0.45
N ALA A 56 3.97 -4.48 -0.88
CA ALA A 56 4.71 -3.54 -1.70
C ALA A 56 4.29 -2.14 -1.27
N HIS A 57 5.22 -1.37 -0.71
CA HIS A 57 4.96 0.02 -0.37
C HIS A 57 4.59 0.69 -1.69
N PRO A 58 3.41 1.33 -1.84
CA PRO A 58 3.16 2.12 -3.03
C PRO A 58 4.22 3.20 -3.02
N ALA A 59 5.24 3.06 -3.88
CA ALA A 59 6.22 4.10 -4.09
C ALA A 59 5.43 5.35 -4.41
N THR A 60 5.58 6.36 -3.56
CA THR A 60 4.95 7.66 -3.62
C THR A 60 4.84 8.12 -5.06
N ALA A 61 3.63 8.08 -5.62
CA ALA A 61 3.34 8.73 -6.89
C ALA A 61 3.32 10.25 -6.65
N SER A 62 4.50 10.85 -6.47
CA SER A 62 4.66 12.29 -6.54
C SER A 62 4.66 12.71 -8.00
N ALA A 63 3.47 12.69 -8.60
CA ALA A 63 3.18 13.43 -9.81
C ALA A 63 2.75 14.84 -9.38
N SER A 64 3.69 15.77 -9.37
CA SER A 64 3.39 17.21 -9.36
C SER A 64 4.04 17.81 -10.58
N GLN A 65 3.34 17.57 -11.69
CA GLN A 65 3.31 18.36 -12.90
C GLN A 65 3.03 19.81 -12.51
N SER A 66 4.05 20.66 -12.58
CA SER A 66 3.91 22.13 -12.49
C SER A 66 5.07 22.73 -13.24
N ARG A 67 4.98 22.70 -14.57
CA ARG A 67 5.90 23.44 -15.44
C ARG A 67 5.26 23.79 -16.77
N GLU A 68 4.13 24.47 -16.70
CA GLU A 68 3.61 25.25 -17.82
C GLU A 68 2.80 26.41 -17.27
N LEU A 69 3.25 27.63 -17.59
CA LEU A 69 2.47 28.80 -18.00
C LEU A 69 3.43 29.99 -18.06
N GLY A 70 4.16 30.06 -19.17
CA GLY A 70 4.95 31.21 -19.60
C GLY A 70 4.64 31.55 -21.05
N THR A 71 3.36 31.50 -21.45
CA THR A 71 2.93 32.02 -22.74
C THR A 71 2.60 33.50 -22.59
N SER A 72 3.54 34.32 -23.04
CA SER A 72 3.32 35.53 -23.85
C SER A 72 1.90 36.13 -23.82
N THR A 73 1.72 37.19 -23.04
CA THR A 73 0.71 38.22 -23.31
C THR A 73 1.47 39.50 -23.63
N ALA A 74 1.67 39.71 -24.93
CA ALA A 74 1.85 41.03 -25.49
C ALA A 74 0.53 41.80 -25.33
N GLU A 75 0.50 42.75 -24.40
CA GLU A 75 -0.53 43.79 -24.30
C GLU A 75 0.17 45.01 -23.69
N GLN A 76 0.82 45.85 -24.49
CA GLN A 76 0.24 46.90 -25.31
C GLN A 76 -0.37 48.04 -24.48
N MET A 77 -0.01 49.28 -24.87
CA MET A 77 -0.39 50.60 -24.34
C MET A 77 0.59 51.15 -23.28
N ARG A 78 1.16 52.36 -23.39
CA ARG A 78 0.90 53.49 -24.29
C ARG A 78 1.95 54.59 -24.00
N ASN A 79 2.62 55.07 -25.05
CA ASN A 79 3.26 56.40 -25.10
C ASN A 79 2.17 57.49 -24.91
N PRO A 80 2.38 58.57 -24.14
CA PRO A 80 2.80 59.82 -24.79
C PRO A 80 3.68 60.78 -23.93
N GLU A 81 4.65 61.38 -24.61
CA GLU A 81 5.03 62.81 -24.63
C GLU A 81 5.58 63.57 -23.39
N SER A 82 6.69 64.28 -23.70
CA SER A 82 7.14 65.61 -23.22
C SER A 82 7.80 65.79 -21.85
N ARG A 83 9.14 65.97 -21.86
CA ARG A 83 9.76 67.29 -21.63
C ARG A 83 11.20 67.35 -22.12
#